data_AF-A0A3C1Y5W1-F1
#
_entry.id   AF-A0A3C1Y5W1-F1
#
_cell.length_a   1.000
_cell.length_b   1.000
_cell.length_c   1.000
_cell.angle_alpha   90.00
_cell.angle_beta   90.00
_cell.angle_gamma   90.00
#
_symmetry.space_group_name_H-M   'P 1'
#
loop_
_entity.id
_entity.type
_entity.pdbx_description
1 polymer ?
#
loop_
_entity_poly.entity_id
_entity_poly.type
_entity_poly.pdbx_seq_one_letter_code
_entity_poly.pdbx_strand_id
1 'polypeptide(L)' 'VSFHHFDDPGRGFSFRWDGPLDMRMNPQAEHSAATLLAEATPERLAEIFRLYI' A
#
# COMPACT_ATOMS: atom_id res chain seq x y z
N VAL A 1 11.00 -6.33 -0.59
CA VAL A 1 10.10 -6.45 -1.76
C VAL A 1 10.96 -6.72 -2.99
N SER A 2 10.64 -7.73 -3.81
CA SER A 2 11.45 -8.04 -5.01
C SER A 2 11.01 -7.20 -6.20
N PHE A 3 11.90 -7.01 -7.18
CA PHE A 3 11.66 -6.26 -8.41
C PHE A 3 10.36 -6.70 -9.15
N HIS A 4 10.01 -7.99 -9.07
CA HIS A 4 8.81 -8.55 -9.69
C HIS A 4 7.49 -7.98 -9.14
N HIS A 5 7.47 -7.44 -7.91
CA HIS A 5 6.27 -6.79 -7.37
C HIS A 5 6.06 -5.36 -7.89
N PHE A 6 7.09 -4.75 -8.49
CA PHE A 6 7.03 -3.39 -9.01
C PHE A 6 6.64 -3.31 -10.50
N ASP A 7 6.74 -4.41 -11.24
CA ASP A 7 6.45 -4.47 -12.69
C ASP A 7 4.97 -4.68 -13.02
N ASP A 8 4.14 -5.04 -12.04
CA ASP A 8 2.69 -5.13 -12.22
C ASP A 8 2.01 -3.85 -11.65
N PRO A 9 1.67 -2.88 -12.51
CA PRO A 9 1.01 -1.64 -12.06
C PRO A 9 -0.36 -1.91 -11.41
N GLY A 10 -0.99 -3.06 -11.69
CA GLY A 10 -2.23 -3.49 -11.04
C GLY A 10 -2.09 -3.81 -9.55
N ARG A 11 -0.86 -3.88 -9.01
CA ARG A 11 -0.58 -4.16 -7.60
C ARG A 11 -0.44 -2.90 -6.73
N GLY A 12 -0.32 -1.72 -7.34
CA GLY A 12 -0.28 -0.45 -6.63
C GLY A 12 0.99 -0.15 -5.83
N PHE A 13 2.08 -0.90 -6.04
CA PHE A 13 3.36 -0.68 -5.34
C PHE A 13 4.21 0.46 -5.93
N SER A 14 3.89 0.90 -7.15
CA SER A 14 4.63 1.94 -7.88
C SER A 14 3.79 3.20 -8.01
N PHE A 15 4.42 4.36 -7.79
CA PHE A 15 3.81 5.67 -8.07
C PHE A 15 3.99 6.12 -9.53
N ARG A 16 4.69 5.34 -10.36
CA ARG A 16 5.03 5.70 -11.74
C ARG A 16 3.87 5.53 -12.72
N TRP A 17 2.87 4.73 -12.35
CA TRP A 17 1.73 4.39 -13.18
C TRP A 17 0.45 4.49 -12.34
N ASP A 18 -0.64 4.88 -12.97
CA ASP A 18 -1.96 4.83 -12.32
C ASP A 18 -2.41 3.37 -12.16
N GLY A 19 -2.87 3.04 -10.96
CA GLY A 19 -3.31 1.70 -10.59
C GLY A 19 -4.07 1.73 -9.26
N PRO A 20 -4.77 0.63 -8.92
CA PRO A 20 -5.47 0.55 -7.63
C PRO A 20 -4.47 0.61 -6.48
N LEU A 21 -4.80 1.36 -5.43
CA LEU A 21 -3.98 1.47 -4.22
C LEU A 21 -4.12 0.21 -3.34
N ASP A 22 -3.67 -0.93 -3.86
CA ASP A 22 -3.76 -2.23 -3.19
C ASP A 22 -2.58 -2.43 -2.22
N MET A 23 -1.35 -2.49 -2.75
CA MET A 23 -0.10 -2.69 -1.99
C MET A 23 -0.05 -3.94 -1.08
N ARG A 24 -0.98 -4.89 -1.18
CA ARG A 24 -0.90 -6.16 -0.44
C ARG A 24 0.16 -7.05 -1.06
N MET A 25 1.13 -7.52 -0.26
CA MET A 25 2.09 -8.53 -0.74
C MET A 25 1.41 -9.89 -0.94
N ASN A 26 0.55 -10.28 0.01
CA ASN A 26 -0.35 -11.42 -0.12
C ASN A 26 -1.72 -10.95 -0.64
N PRO A 27 -2.16 -11.33 -1.85
CA PRO A 27 -3.45 -10.92 -2.40
C PRO A 27 -4.66 -11.35 -1.57
N GLN A 28 -4.49 -12.33 -0.68
CA GLN A 28 -5.52 -12.83 0.23
C GLN A 28 -5.59 -12.05 1.56
N ALA A 29 -4.73 -11.05 1.77
CA ALA A 29 -4.82 -10.20 2.96
C ALA A 29 -6.09 -9.34 2.91
N GLU A 30 -6.74 -9.14 4.06
CA GLU A 30 -8.03 -8.44 4.10
C GLU A 30 -7.95 -6.96 3.75
N HIS A 31 -6.93 -6.25 4.26
CA HIS A 31 -6.86 -4.80 4.11
C HIS A 31 -5.90 -4.40 3.00
N SER A 32 -6.42 -3.62 2.05
CA SER A 32 -5.61 -2.90 1.06
C SER A 32 -5.05 -1.61 1.66
N ALA A 33 -4.06 -1.00 1.01
CA ALA A 33 -3.58 0.33 1.38
C ALA A 33 -4.69 1.39 1.27
N ALA A 34 -5.57 1.28 0.27
CA ALA A 34 -6.76 2.13 0.17
C ALA A 34 -7.68 2.00 1.41
N THR A 35 -7.95 0.77 1.84
CA THR A 35 -8.75 0.50 3.05
C THR A 35 -8.08 1.08 4.29
N LEU A 36 -6.76 0.89 4.44
CA LEU A 36 -5.99 1.43 5.56
C LEU A 36 -6.09 2.96 5.61
N LEU A 37 -5.95 3.66 4.49
CA LEU A 37 -6.06 5.12 4.44
C LEU A 37 -7.48 5.62 4.72
N ALA A 38 -8.50 4.87 4.31
CA ALA A 38 -9.90 5.25 4.53
C ALA A 38 -10.34 5.06 5.99
N GLU A 39 -9.79 4.07 6.69
CA GLU A 39 -10.24 3.66 8.03
C GLU A 39 -9.32 4.15 9.16
N ALA A 40 -8.03 4.37 8.90
CA ALA A 40 -7.08 4.77 9.93
C ALA A 40 -7.27 6.24 10.34
N THR A 41 -7.05 6.51 11.63
CA THR A 41 -7.03 7.89 12.12
C THR A 41 -5.75 8.62 11.69
N PRO A 42 -5.75 9.97 11.62
CA PRO A 42 -4.56 10.74 11.31
C PRO A 42 -3.37 10.43 12.22
N GLU A 43 -3.61 10.18 13.51
CA GLU A 43 -2.57 9.85 14.49
C GLU A 43 -1.91 8.52 14.16
N ARG A 44 -2.70 7.52 13.76
CA ARG A 44 -2.20 6.21 13.38
C ARG A 44 -1.39 6.27 12.09
N LEU A 45 -1.86 7.03 11.09
CA LEU A 45 -1.10 7.25 9.86
C LEU A 45 0.22 7.96 10.13
N ALA A 46 0.22 9.00 10.98
CA ALA A 46 1.43 9.71 11.37
C ALA A 46 2.44 8.79 12.09
N GLU A 47 1.97 7.86 12.91
CA GLU A 47 2.80 6.85 13.55
C GLU A 47 3.44 5.90 12.51
N ILE A 48 2.64 5.37 11.58
CA ILE A 48 3.12 4.48 10.51
C ILE A 48 4.20 5.18 9.68
N PHE A 49 3.94 6.41 9.22
CA PHE A 49 4.92 7.15 8.43
C PHE A 49 6.18 7.49 9.21
N ARG A 50 6.11 7.65 10.54
CA ARG A 50 7.29 7.88 11.38
C ARG A 50 8.10 6.61 11.58
N LEU A 51 7.44 5.46 11.76
CA LEU A 51 8.09 4.19 12.09
C LEU A 51 8.76 3.51 10.89
N TYR A 52 8.27 3.74 9.68
CA TYR A 52 8.67 3.02 8.46
C TYR A 52 9.28 3.90 7.36
N ILE A 53 9.83 5.07 7.73
CA ILE A 53 10.58 5.96 6.82
C ILE A 53 12.01 5.46 6.55
#